data_AF-A0ABD5X4R4-F1
#
_entry.id   AF-A0ABD5X4R4-F1
#
_cell.length_a   1.000
_cell.length_b   1.000
_cell.length_c   1.000
_cell.angle_alpha   90.00
_cell.angle_beta   90.00
_cell.angle_gamma   90.00
#
_symmetry.space_group_name_H-M   'P 1'
#
loop_
_entity.id
_entity.type
_entity.pdbx_description
1 polymer ?
#
loop_
_entity_poly.entity_id
_entity_poly.type
_entity_poly.pdbx_seq_one_letter_code
_entity_poly.pdbx_strand_id
1 'polypeptide(L)'
;MSTTAYEIYGRGFGWSWRLRVQERVVATGGHHYDTSREARHAVDRVRGAVASLGGDDDAFESEEISDPRTIVREDPTPAGDLPEDRNNWVWQLQTPERTLANSADRFPTESEARTALDQFLTRAAGALPMFMVGAEYEWRVGPRPIKVGKPSLIGIIKELTRGFRHRKALRRLDTRIAVAGSRGKTSTTRRLDDVFNRRGYDTLTKITGNHPTLIHNGEVHPIERRGPRTTLYENISVIAEFAPELDAYAAEDIGIFENQGITEYTTRLINQQLINPDIVVLTNVRQDHNDTLGKTRTNIARSFARSISAGTHVVSGEQHPVLHDYMREEIERRGGTIEQVEIPDRHEGMIGAETAHAIDAVLEFLDESVLPEGELEAFLAAIQPEWTRLPNGRVFNAAQVNDVESTEMVRQALVSEDEKILPFVYLRRDRRGRTASFAEYVDLLYEQDHIDSVHVGGANARAFAENTELPVTRHDNGAEAETVLNDLLAIGDPVVIMGNTVADFMREFEQAVSTQEQEANEYIKPK
;
A
#
# COMPACT_ATOMS: atom_id res chain seq x y z
N MET A 1 3.22 -2.26 7.45
CA MET A 1 1.83 -2.61 7.07
C MET A 1 1.88 -4.04 6.60
N SER A 2 0.95 -4.89 7.04
CA SER A 2 0.81 -6.25 6.52
C SER A 2 0.72 -6.17 4.99
N THR A 3 1.71 -6.70 4.26
CA THR A 3 1.72 -6.66 2.79
C THR A 3 0.91 -7.83 2.27
N THR A 4 -0.39 -7.84 2.57
CA THR A 4 -1.35 -8.73 1.92
C THR A 4 -1.85 -8.04 0.66
N ALA A 5 -1.54 -8.60 -0.50
CA ALA A 5 -1.98 -8.03 -1.77
C ALA A 5 -1.95 -9.06 -2.91
N TYR A 6 -2.85 -8.88 -3.86
CA TYR A 6 -2.80 -9.62 -5.12
C TYR A 6 -1.79 -8.96 -6.05
N GLU A 7 -0.67 -9.62 -6.29
CA GLU A 7 0.30 -9.21 -7.29
C GLU A 7 -0.17 -9.69 -8.67
N ILE A 8 -0.59 -8.76 -9.52
CA ILE A 8 -0.91 -9.01 -10.93
C ILE A 8 0.35 -8.75 -11.74
N TYR A 9 0.87 -9.77 -12.39
CA TYR A 9 2.16 -9.70 -13.09
C TYR A 9 2.05 -10.38 -14.46
N GLY A 10 2.94 -10.03 -15.38
CA GLY A 10 3.04 -10.72 -16.65
C GLY A 10 4.36 -11.45 -16.81
N ARG A 11 4.29 -12.59 -17.49
CA ARG A 11 5.41 -13.44 -17.89
C ARG A 11 5.33 -13.73 -19.38
N GLY A 12 6.36 -14.37 -19.94
CA GLY A 12 6.53 -14.61 -21.38
C GLY A 12 5.40 -15.39 -22.07
N PHE A 13 4.35 -15.76 -21.35
CA PHE A 13 3.15 -16.46 -21.80
C PHE A 13 1.81 -15.73 -21.52
N GLY A 14 1.80 -14.58 -20.84
CA GLY A 14 0.58 -13.82 -20.51
C GLY A 14 0.62 -13.20 -19.11
N TRP A 15 -0.50 -12.61 -18.70
CA TRP A 15 -0.74 -12.08 -17.36
C TRP A 15 -1.22 -13.18 -16.42
N SER A 16 -0.89 -13.07 -15.14
CA SER A 16 -1.40 -13.92 -14.08
C SER A 16 -1.44 -13.13 -12.78
N TRP A 17 -1.86 -13.78 -11.70
CA TRP A 17 -1.88 -13.18 -10.38
C TRP A 17 -1.42 -14.18 -9.32
N ARG A 18 -0.89 -13.65 -8.22
CA ARG A 18 -0.59 -14.40 -7.01
C ARG A 18 -0.97 -13.57 -5.78
N LEU A 19 -1.49 -14.20 -4.75
CA LEU A 19 -1.70 -13.55 -3.46
C LEU A 19 -0.41 -13.67 -2.65
N ARG A 20 0.16 -12.53 -2.28
CA ARG A 20 1.27 -12.45 -1.34
C ARG A 20 0.74 -12.02 0.01
N VAL A 21 1.20 -12.68 1.07
CA VAL A 21 1.03 -12.27 2.46
C VAL A 21 2.44 -12.08 3.02
N GLN A 22 2.76 -10.86 3.44
CA GLN A 22 4.13 -10.48 3.81
C GLN A 22 5.09 -10.71 2.65
N GLU A 23 6.07 -11.61 2.79
CA GLU A 23 7.01 -12.00 1.72
C GLU A 23 6.67 -13.35 1.07
N ARG A 24 5.62 -14.05 1.54
CA ARG A 24 5.27 -15.39 1.04
C ARG A 24 4.13 -15.33 0.03
N VAL A 25 4.30 -16.05 -1.07
CA VAL A 25 3.20 -16.33 -2.00
C VAL A 25 2.37 -17.45 -1.40
N VAL A 26 1.10 -17.19 -1.12
CA VAL A 26 0.21 -18.18 -0.47
C VAL A 26 -0.80 -18.79 -1.44
N ALA A 27 -1.15 -18.07 -2.50
CA ALA A 27 -2.08 -18.55 -3.53
C ALA A 27 -1.67 -18.07 -4.92
N THR A 28 -2.03 -18.83 -5.95
CA THR A 28 -1.80 -18.48 -7.36
C THR A 28 -3.04 -18.72 -8.20
N GLY A 29 -3.16 -17.94 -9.28
CA GLY A 29 -4.14 -18.21 -10.32
C GLY A 29 -3.77 -19.46 -11.12
N GLY A 30 -4.76 -20.29 -11.46
CA GLY A 30 -4.54 -21.49 -12.28
C GLY A 30 -4.41 -21.23 -13.79
N HIS A 31 -4.53 -19.97 -14.22
CA HIS A 31 -4.66 -19.59 -15.64
C HIS A 31 -3.77 -18.38 -15.98
N HIS A 32 -3.47 -18.26 -17.26
CA HIS A 32 -2.84 -17.09 -17.85
C HIS A 32 -3.87 -16.32 -18.68
N TYR A 33 -3.75 -15.01 -18.69
CA TYR A 33 -4.67 -14.07 -19.33
C TYR A 33 -3.93 -13.25 -20.38
N ASP A 34 -4.64 -12.77 -21.40
CA ASP A 34 -4.03 -11.98 -22.46
C ASP A 34 -3.78 -10.53 -21.99
N THR A 35 -4.61 -10.04 -21.07
CA THR A 35 -4.52 -8.66 -20.53
C THR A 35 -4.44 -8.62 -19.00
N SER A 36 -3.91 -7.51 -18.49
CA SER A 36 -3.90 -7.20 -17.05
C SER A 36 -5.31 -7.03 -16.48
N ARG A 37 -6.25 -6.53 -17.29
CA ARG A 37 -7.67 -6.40 -16.96
C ARG A 37 -8.30 -7.76 -16.67
N GLU A 38 -8.10 -8.74 -17.54
CA GLU A 38 -8.64 -10.09 -17.34
C GLU A 38 -8.05 -10.78 -16.09
N ALA A 39 -6.76 -10.58 -15.84
CA ALA A 39 -6.12 -11.06 -14.62
C ALA A 39 -6.69 -10.38 -13.36
N ARG A 40 -7.00 -9.08 -13.43
CA ARG A 40 -7.71 -8.36 -12.37
C ARG A 40 -9.11 -8.90 -12.13
N HIS A 41 -9.92 -9.08 -13.18
CA HIS A 41 -11.26 -9.67 -13.03
C HIS A 41 -11.20 -11.08 -12.42
N ALA A 42 -10.11 -11.82 -12.65
CA ALA A 42 -9.89 -13.10 -11.98
C ALA A 42 -9.63 -12.97 -10.48
N VAL A 43 -8.92 -11.92 -10.05
CA VAL A 43 -8.76 -11.56 -8.65
C VAL A 43 -10.11 -11.16 -8.04
N ASP A 44 -10.90 -10.33 -8.71
CA ASP A 44 -12.21 -9.89 -8.22
C ASP A 44 -13.15 -11.08 -7.98
N ARG A 45 -13.14 -12.06 -8.87
CA ARG A 45 -13.85 -13.33 -8.66
C ARG A 45 -13.36 -14.14 -7.47
N VAL A 46 -12.06 -14.16 -7.21
CA VAL A 46 -11.56 -14.85 -6.02
C VAL A 46 -12.08 -14.15 -4.77
N ARG A 47 -12.06 -12.82 -4.75
CA ARG A 47 -12.53 -12.02 -3.62
C ARG A 47 -14.02 -12.20 -3.37
N GLY A 48 -14.86 -12.11 -4.40
CA GLY A 48 -16.29 -12.37 -4.28
C GLY A 48 -16.59 -13.82 -3.85
N ALA A 49 -15.83 -14.81 -4.35
CA ALA A 49 -16.03 -16.21 -3.97
C ALA A 49 -15.69 -16.46 -2.49
N VAL A 50 -14.65 -15.79 -1.99
CA VAL A 50 -14.25 -15.83 -0.58
C VAL A 50 -15.29 -15.13 0.30
N ALA A 51 -15.81 -13.99 -0.13
CA ALA A 51 -16.87 -13.26 0.58
C ALA A 51 -18.16 -14.10 0.67
N SER A 52 -18.60 -14.68 -0.45
CA SER A 52 -19.78 -15.56 -0.51
C SER A 52 -19.63 -16.81 0.37
N LEU A 53 -18.43 -17.43 0.41
CA LEU A 53 -18.15 -18.53 1.35
C LEU A 53 -18.25 -18.11 2.84
N GLY A 54 -18.01 -16.84 3.13
CA GLY A 54 -18.21 -16.22 4.45
C GLY A 54 -19.65 -15.80 4.74
N GLY A 55 -20.57 -15.93 3.77
CA GLY A 55 -21.97 -15.53 3.88
C GLY A 55 -22.24 -14.06 3.54
N ASP A 56 -21.31 -13.37 2.89
CA ASP A 56 -21.47 -11.99 2.41
C ASP A 56 -21.41 -11.98 0.87
N ASP A 57 -22.58 -12.14 0.25
CA ASP A 57 -22.72 -12.19 -1.21
C ASP A 57 -22.66 -10.79 -1.86
N ASP A 58 -22.86 -9.72 -1.08
CA ASP A 58 -22.85 -8.34 -1.58
C ASP A 58 -21.42 -7.77 -1.62
N ALA A 59 -20.54 -8.20 -0.71
CA ALA A 59 -19.15 -7.76 -0.68
C ALA A 59 -18.36 -8.24 -1.91
N PHE A 60 -17.64 -7.30 -2.53
CA PHE A 60 -16.83 -7.58 -3.72
C PHE A 60 -17.62 -8.10 -4.95
N GLU A 61 -18.92 -7.78 -5.06
CA GLU A 61 -19.78 -8.14 -6.20
C GLU A 61 -19.28 -7.57 -7.55
N SER A 62 -18.85 -8.40 -8.49
CA SER A 62 -18.41 -7.96 -9.84
C SER A 62 -18.83 -8.88 -11.00
N GLU A 63 -19.10 -10.16 -10.71
CA GLU A 63 -19.70 -11.17 -11.61
C GLU A 63 -20.49 -12.14 -10.71
N GLU A 64 -21.61 -12.72 -11.17
CA GLU A 64 -22.31 -13.78 -10.40
C GLU A 64 -21.38 -14.99 -10.21
N ILE A 65 -21.04 -15.30 -8.96
CA ILE A 65 -20.24 -16.47 -8.58
C ILE A 65 -21.19 -17.53 -8.04
N SER A 66 -21.48 -18.54 -8.85
CA SER A 66 -22.35 -19.64 -8.45
C SER A 66 -21.60 -20.75 -7.69
N ASP A 67 -22.07 -21.07 -6.48
CA ASP A 67 -21.65 -22.23 -5.68
C ASP A 67 -20.12 -22.36 -5.48
N PRO A 68 -19.45 -21.30 -4.94
CA PRO A 68 -18.02 -21.40 -4.63
C PRO A 68 -17.81 -22.46 -3.54
N ARG A 69 -16.73 -23.25 -3.69
CA ARG A 69 -16.36 -24.30 -2.73
C ARG A 69 -14.86 -24.47 -2.63
N THR A 70 -14.42 -24.91 -1.45
CA THR A 70 -13.03 -25.24 -1.18
C THR A 70 -12.81 -26.76 -1.21
N ILE A 71 -11.70 -27.19 -1.78
CA ILE A 71 -11.27 -28.59 -1.78
C ILE A 71 -9.89 -28.67 -1.12
N VAL A 72 -9.71 -29.66 -0.24
CA VAL A 72 -8.40 -30.07 0.27
C VAL A 72 -8.21 -31.53 -0.11
N ARG A 73 -7.10 -31.85 -0.78
CA ARG A 73 -6.84 -33.19 -1.32
C ARG A 73 -5.36 -33.44 -1.53
N GLU A 74 -5.01 -34.71 -1.74
CA GLU A 74 -3.72 -35.08 -2.30
C GLU A 74 -3.67 -34.75 -3.81
N ASP A 75 -2.49 -34.31 -4.27
CA ASP A 75 -2.23 -33.95 -5.66
C ASP A 75 -1.11 -34.82 -6.26
N PRO A 76 -1.47 -35.92 -6.93
CA PRO A 76 -0.51 -36.86 -7.49
C PRO A 76 0.36 -36.23 -8.58
N THR A 77 1.49 -36.85 -8.90
CA THR A 77 2.32 -36.48 -10.06
C THR A 77 1.53 -36.69 -11.37
N PRO A 78 1.99 -36.16 -12.51
CA PRO A 78 1.39 -36.48 -13.81
C PRO A 78 1.32 -37.99 -14.14
N ALA A 79 2.16 -38.81 -13.48
CA ALA A 79 2.15 -40.26 -13.60
C ALA A 79 1.11 -40.95 -12.69
N GLY A 80 0.47 -40.21 -11.78
CA GLY A 80 -0.49 -40.72 -10.81
C GLY A 80 0.11 -41.09 -9.45
N ASP A 81 1.41 -40.88 -9.25
CA ASP A 81 2.12 -41.30 -8.04
C ASP A 81 2.01 -40.25 -6.91
N LEU A 82 2.10 -40.73 -5.66
CA LEU A 82 2.23 -39.93 -4.45
C LEU A 82 3.58 -40.27 -3.78
N PRO A 83 4.69 -39.62 -4.19
CA PRO A 83 6.00 -39.91 -3.62
C PRO A 83 6.03 -39.62 -2.11
N GLU A 84 6.61 -40.54 -1.33
CA GLU A 84 6.74 -40.39 0.13
C GLU A 84 7.70 -39.26 0.54
N ASP A 85 8.63 -38.89 -0.34
CA ASP A 85 9.61 -37.80 -0.14
C ASP A 85 9.08 -36.42 -0.56
N ARG A 86 7.80 -36.31 -0.94
CA ARG A 86 7.17 -35.08 -1.40
C ARG A 86 5.92 -34.77 -0.58
N ASN A 87 5.77 -33.50 -0.18
CA ASN A 87 4.50 -33.00 0.33
C ASN A 87 3.42 -33.14 -0.75
N ASN A 88 2.31 -33.81 -0.43
CA ASN A 88 1.29 -34.17 -1.42
C ASN A 88 -0.03 -33.43 -1.26
N TRP A 89 -0.29 -32.78 -0.12
CA TRP A 89 -1.57 -32.10 0.13
C TRP A 89 -1.59 -30.70 -0.48
N VAL A 90 -2.71 -30.33 -1.09
CA VAL A 90 -2.98 -28.99 -1.64
C VAL A 90 -4.40 -28.57 -1.31
N TRP A 91 -4.68 -27.28 -1.40
CA TRP A 91 -6.04 -26.75 -1.37
C TRP A 91 -6.36 -25.99 -2.65
N GLN A 92 -7.65 -25.95 -3.01
CA GLN A 92 -8.17 -25.22 -4.17
C GLN A 92 -9.47 -24.50 -3.80
N LEU A 93 -9.65 -23.29 -4.34
CA LEU A 93 -10.93 -22.59 -4.39
C LEU A 93 -11.48 -22.72 -5.82
N GLN A 94 -12.73 -23.13 -5.97
CA GLN A 94 -13.34 -23.36 -7.27
C GLN A 94 -14.84 -23.13 -7.29
N THR A 95 -15.39 -22.90 -8.47
CA THR A 95 -16.83 -23.02 -8.77
C THR A 95 -17.08 -24.34 -9.51
N PRO A 96 -18.34 -24.72 -9.82
CA PRO A 96 -18.60 -25.88 -10.68
C PRO A 96 -17.97 -25.77 -12.07
N GLU A 97 -17.74 -24.54 -12.56
CA GLU A 97 -17.24 -24.27 -13.92
C GLU A 97 -15.71 -24.20 -14.00
N ARG A 98 -15.03 -23.76 -12.93
CA ARG A 98 -13.58 -23.53 -12.97
C ARG A 98 -12.91 -23.48 -11.60
N THR A 99 -11.61 -23.77 -11.57
CA THR A 99 -10.73 -23.44 -10.44
C THR A 99 -10.40 -21.96 -10.45
N LEU A 100 -10.64 -21.29 -9.32
CA LEU A 100 -10.37 -19.87 -9.11
C LEU A 100 -8.95 -19.67 -8.54
N ALA A 101 -8.58 -20.40 -7.50
CA ALA A 101 -7.28 -20.27 -6.83
C ALA A 101 -6.70 -21.64 -6.44
N ASN A 102 -5.37 -21.72 -6.39
CA ASN A 102 -4.65 -22.89 -5.89
C ASN A 102 -3.69 -22.47 -4.77
N SER A 103 -3.42 -23.38 -3.85
CA SER A 103 -2.32 -23.21 -2.90
C SER A 103 -0.99 -23.04 -3.64
N ALA A 104 -0.19 -22.06 -3.22
CA ALA A 104 1.14 -21.85 -3.78
C ALA A 104 2.12 -22.96 -3.38
N ASP A 105 1.92 -23.50 -2.17
CA ASP A 105 2.73 -24.56 -1.59
C ASP A 105 1.99 -25.90 -1.55
N ARG A 106 2.76 -26.96 -1.31
CA ARG A 106 2.27 -28.30 -0.99
C ARG A 106 2.55 -28.60 0.49
N PHE A 107 1.61 -29.24 1.14
CA PHE A 107 1.64 -29.51 2.57
C PHE A 107 1.85 -31.00 2.86
N PRO A 108 2.51 -31.35 3.98
CA PRO A 108 2.74 -32.73 4.36
C PRO A 108 1.46 -33.42 4.86
N THR A 109 0.53 -32.67 5.45
CA THR A 109 -0.71 -33.20 6.02
C THR A 109 -1.95 -32.44 5.54
N GLU A 110 -3.11 -33.11 5.58
CA GLU A 110 -4.40 -32.47 5.31
C GLU A 110 -4.67 -31.30 6.26
N SER A 111 -4.32 -31.46 7.54
CA SER A 111 -4.54 -30.45 8.58
C SER A 111 -3.77 -29.16 8.28
N GLU A 112 -2.51 -29.27 7.85
CA GLU A 112 -1.71 -28.09 7.49
C GLU A 112 -2.24 -27.41 6.24
N ALA A 113 -2.72 -28.17 5.25
CA ALA A 113 -3.38 -27.61 4.08
C ALA A 113 -4.68 -26.87 4.45
N ARG A 114 -5.47 -27.39 5.41
CA ARG A 114 -6.68 -26.71 5.93
C ARG A 114 -6.33 -25.41 6.66
N THR A 115 -5.33 -25.43 7.55
CA THR A 115 -4.87 -24.21 8.23
C THR A 115 -4.41 -23.14 7.23
N ALA A 116 -3.69 -23.54 6.18
CA ALA A 116 -3.25 -22.61 5.14
C ALA A 116 -4.42 -22.07 4.31
N LEU A 117 -5.45 -22.89 4.05
CA LEU A 117 -6.68 -22.47 3.39
C LEU A 117 -7.45 -21.44 4.25
N ASP A 118 -7.59 -21.69 5.55
CA ASP A 118 -8.27 -20.75 6.45
C ASP A 118 -7.56 -19.40 6.50
N GLN A 119 -6.22 -19.42 6.58
CA GLN A 119 -5.40 -18.20 6.49
C GLN A 119 -5.56 -17.46 5.16
N PHE A 120 -5.75 -18.18 4.06
CA PHE A 120 -6.08 -17.60 2.77
C PHE A 120 -7.46 -16.94 2.79
N LEU A 121 -8.50 -17.65 3.25
CA LEU A 121 -9.88 -17.14 3.29
C LEU A 121 -10.01 -15.87 4.13
N THR A 122 -9.32 -15.78 5.27
CA THR A 122 -9.36 -14.59 6.13
C THR A 122 -8.73 -13.35 5.50
N ARG A 123 -7.78 -13.51 4.57
CA ARG A 123 -6.97 -12.40 4.02
C ARG A 123 -7.33 -12.05 2.59
N ALA A 124 -7.86 -13.01 1.84
CA ALA A 124 -8.03 -12.92 0.41
C ALA A 124 -9.06 -11.87 -0.02
N ALA A 125 -10.17 -11.68 0.70
CA ALA A 125 -11.23 -10.78 0.27
C ALA A 125 -10.80 -9.30 0.28
N GLY A 126 -10.17 -8.85 1.36
CA GLY A 126 -9.75 -7.44 1.54
C GLY A 126 -8.44 -7.05 0.86
N ALA A 127 -7.70 -8.01 0.32
CA ALA A 127 -6.42 -7.79 -0.32
C ALA A 127 -6.58 -7.00 -1.62
N LEU A 128 -5.81 -5.91 -1.76
CA LEU A 128 -5.91 -5.05 -2.94
C LEU A 128 -5.11 -5.60 -4.14
N PRO A 129 -5.60 -5.42 -5.38
CA PRO A 129 -4.82 -5.69 -6.57
C PRO A 129 -3.67 -4.70 -6.75
N MET A 130 -2.49 -5.22 -7.09
CA MET A 130 -1.26 -4.47 -7.36
C MET A 130 -0.61 -4.96 -8.65
N PHE A 131 -0.47 -4.07 -9.63
CA PHE A 131 0.23 -4.40 -10.88
C PHE A 131 1.75 -4.33 -10.71
N MET A 132 2.40 -5.47 -10.91
CA MET A 132 3.85 -5.63 -10.80
C MET A 132 4.52 -5.43 -12.16
N VAL A 133 4.61 -4.17 -12.60
CA VAL A 133 5.23 -3.87 -13.89
C VAL A 133 6.70 -3.48 -13.73
N GLY A 134 7.58 -4.10 -14.52
CA GLY A 134 9.03 -3.88 -14.49
C GLY A 134 9.80 -4.72 -13.46
N ALA A 135 9.09 -5.51 -12.65
CA ALA A 135 9.69 -6.48 -11.71
C ALA A 135 10.02 -7.83 -12.36
N GLU A 136 9.34 -8.18 -13.46
CA GLU A 136 9.62 -9.37 -14.28
C GLU A 136 9.85 -8.91 -15.74
N TYR A 137 10.92 -9.39 -16.38
CA TYR A 137 11.47 -8.80 -17.62
C TYR A 137 11.10 -9.55 -18.92
N GLU A 138 10.35 -10.64 -18.82
CA GLU A 138 10.00 -11.47 -19.97
C GLU A 138 8.54 -11.25 -20.37
N TRP A 139 8.28 -10.37 -21.33
CA TRP A 139 6.94 -10.11 -21.86
C TRP A 139 6.82 -10.64 -23.28
N ARG A 140 5.76 -11.41 -23.59
CA ARG A 140 5.46 -11.85 -24.97
C ARG A 140 4.88 -10.70 -25.80
N VAL A 141 3.91 -10.00 -25.21
CA VAL A 141 3.34 -8.71 -25.63
C VAL A 141 3.09 -7.93 -24.34
N GLY A 142 4.08 -7.14 -23.91
CA GLY A 142 3.99 -6.37 -22.68
C GLY A 142 3.08 -5.16 -22.82
N PRO A 143 2.65 -4.55 -21.71
CA PRO A 143 1.90 -3.31 -21.76
C PRO A 143 2.73 -2.24 -22.48
N ARG A 144 2.12 -1.48 -23.40
CA ARG A 144 2.84 -0.43 -24.13
C ARG A 144 3.26 0.66 -23.15
N PRO A 145 4.57 0.89 -22.93
CA PRO A 145 4.99 1.87 -21.96
C PRO A 145 4.79 3.30 -22.50
N ILE A 146 4.26 4.16 -21.64
CA ILE A 146 4.16 5.60 -21.86
C ILE A 146 5.56 6.18 -21.67
N LYS A 147 6.12 6.78 -22.74
CA LYS A 147 7.49 7.31 -22.72
C LYS A 147 7.47 8.81 -22.45
N VAL A 148 8.02 9.20 -21.29
CA VAL A 148 8.16 10.60 -20.89
C VAL A 148 9.64 11.05 -20.90
N GLY A 149 9.90 12.30 -21.25
CA GLY A 149 11.22 12.95 -21.23
C GLY A 149 11.90 13.10 -22.59
N LYS A 150 11.18 13.13 -23.72
CA LYS A 150 11.81 13.38 -25.03
C LYS A 150 11.87 14.90 -25.28
N PRO A 151 13.06 15.52 -25.37
CA PRO A 151 13.14 16.92 -25.75
C PRO A 151 12.60 17.06 -27.19
N SER A 152 11.47 17.75 -27.33
CA SER A 152 10.98 18.18 -28.63
C SER A 152 11.84 19.36 -29.08
N LEU A 153 12.70 19.14 -30.09
CA LEU A 153 13.49 20.19 -30.76
C LEU A 153 12.61 21.27 -31.44
N ILE A 154 11.29 21.10 -31.45
CA ILE A 154 10.33 22.01 -32.07
C ILE A 154 9.30 22.47 -31.00
N GLY A 155 9.45 23.72 -30.55
CA GLY A 155 8.35 24.69 -30.42
C GLY A 155 7.64 24.82 -29.07
N ILE A 156 7.74 26.02 -28.48
CA ILE A 156 6.86 26.56 -27.42
C ILE A 156 5.36 26.41 -27.79
N ILE A 157 5.01 26.44 -29.08
CA ILE A 157 3.63 26.24 -29.59
C ILE A 157 3.14 24.80 -29.33
N LYS A 158 4.03 23.80 -29.40
CA LYS A 158 3.68 22.40 -29.13
C LYS A 158 3.40 22.19 -27.64
N GLU A 159 4.12 22.89 -26.76
CA GLU A 159 3.87 22.87 -25.31
C GLU A 159 2.54 23.56 -24.94
N LEU A 160 2.23 24.70 -25.55
CA LEU A 160 0.94 25.40 -25.33
C LEU A 160 -0.27 24.57 -25.80
N THR A 161 -0.17 23.95 -26.97
CA THR A 161 -1.23 23.06 -27.50
C THR A 161 -1.38 21.79 -26.68
N ARG A 162 -0.28 21.24 -26.14
CA ARG A 162 -0.33 20.10 -25.20
C ARG A 162 -1.07 20.46 -23.91
N GLY A 163 -0.80 21.62 -23.31
CA GLY A 163 -1.52 22.08 -22.12
C GLY A 163 -3.02 22.26 -22.36
N PHE A 164 -3.42 22.71 -23.57
CA PHE A 164 -4.83 22.75 -23.96
C PHE A 164 -5.44 21.35 -24.12
N ARG A 165 -4.74 20.44 -24.79
CA ARG A 165 -5.18 19.04 -24.97
C ARG A 165 -5.31 18.31 -23.63
N HIS A 166 -4.36 18.52 -22.72
CA HIS A 166 -4.39 17.98 -21.36
C HIS A 166 -5.67 18.37 -20.63
N ARG A 167 -5.95 19.68 -20.57
CA ARG A 167 -7.18 20.19 -19.95
C ARG A 167 -8.44 19.71 -20.66
N LYS A 168 -8.40 19.55 -21.98
CA LYS A 168 -9.53 19.00 -22.74
C LYS A 168 -9.78 17.53 -22.40
N ALA A 169 -8.72 16.72 -22.31
CA ALA A 169 -8.82 15.31 -21.92
C ALA A 169 -9.38 15.17 -20.50
N LEU A 170 -8.87 15.95 -19.54
CA LEU A 170 -9.38 15.93 -18.17
C LEU A 170 -10.81 16.44 -18.00
N ARG A 171 -11.27 17.29 -18.91
CA ARG A 171 -12.68 17.75 -18.93
C ARG A 171 -13.63 16.72 -19.50
N ARG A 172 -13.14 15.60 -20.05
CA ARG A 172 -13.99 14.47 -20.44
C ARG A 172 -14.40 13.63 -19.25
N LEU A 173 -13.57 13.61 -18.20
CA LEU A 173 -13.88 12.95 -16.95
C LEU A 173 -14.98 13.73 -16.25
N ASP A 174 -16.08 13.05 -15.97
CA ASP A 174 -17.21 13.58 -15.21
C ASP A 174 -16.77 13.93 -13.78
N THR A 175 -15.95 13.07 -13.17
CA THR A 175 -15.38 13.31 -11.85
C THR A 175 -13.86 13.12 -11.84
N ARG A 176 -13.15 14.11 -11.28
CA ARG A 176 -11.71 14.05 -11.02
C ARG A 176 -11.45 14.00 -9.52
N ILE A 177 -10.87 12.90 -9.07
CA ILE A 177 -10.48 12.67 -7.68
C ILE A 177 -8.96 12.79 -7.56
N ALA A 178 -8.48 13.67 -6.69
CA ALA A 178 -7.08 13.73 -6.31
C ALA A 178 -6.87 13.16 -4.91
N VAL A 179 -5.88 12.28 -4.73
CA VAL A 179 -5.53 11.73 -3.41
C VAL A 179 -4.27 12.41 -2.89
N ALA A 180 -4.38 13.14 -1.79
CA ALA A 180 -3.29 13.89 -1.16
C ALA A 180 -3.15 13.52 0.32
N GLY A 181 -2.06 13.94 0.96
CA GLY A 181 -1.79 13.69 2.39
C GLY A 181 -0.40 13.15 2.66
N SER A 182 -0.06 12.91 3.93
CA SER A 182 1.26 12.41 4.33
C SER A 182 1.41 10.91 4.07
N ARG A 183 0.51 10.08 4.62
CA ARG A 183 0.54 8.60 4.52
C ARG A 183 -0.74 8.05 3.88
N GLY A 184 -0.69 6.84 3.33
CA GLY A 184 -1.88 6.16 2.80
C GLY A 184 -2.31 6.55 1.38
N LYS A 185 -1.66 7.52 0.72
CA LYS A 185 -2.07 7.98 -0.62
C LYS A 185 -2.21 6.86 -1.64
N THR A 186 -1.15 6.06 -1.84
CA THR A 186 -1.15 4.98 -2.84
C THR A 186 -2.21 3.91 -2.52
N SER A 187 -2.39 3.53 -1.25
CA SER A 187 -3.40 2.54 -0.85
C SER A 187 -4.83 3.07 -1.04
N THR A 188 -5.08 4.33 -0.68
CA THR A 188 -6.37 5.00 -0.93
C THR A 188 -6.66 5.12 -2.43
N THR A 189 -5.67 5.51 -3.24
CA THR A 189 -5.81 5.55 -4.70
C THR A 189 -6.18 4.16 -5.27
N ARG A 190 -5.56 3.10 -4.77
CA ARG A 190 -5.89 1.72 -5.18
C ARG A 190 -7.29 1.28 -4.75
N ARG A 191 -7.76 1.68 -3.57
CA ARG A 191 -9.13 1.39 -3.11
C ARG A 191 -10.18 2.07 -3.95
N LEU A 192 -10.00 3.37 -4.24
CA LEU A 192 -10.90 4.08 -5.12
C LEU A 192 -10.93 3.42 -6.51
N ASP A 193 -9.75 3.09 -7.06
CA ASP A 193 -9.64 2.36 -8.33
C ASP A 193 -10.32 1.00 -8.27
N ASP A 194 -10.15 0.26 -7.17
CA ASP A 194 -10.80 -1.03 -6.91
C ASP A 194 -12.32 -0.91 -6.99
N VAL A 195 -12.89 0.00 -6.20
CA VAL A 195 -14.33 0.17 -6.03
C VAL A 195 -14.99 0.69 -7.31
N PHE A 196 -14.48 1.77 -7.91
CA PHE A 196 -15.07 2.32 -9.14
C PHE A 196 -14.92 1.35 -10.32
N ASN A 197 -13.80 0.64 -10.43
CA ASN A 197 -13.65 -0.33 -11.51
C ASN A 197 -14.59 -1.54 -11.34
N ARG A 198 -14.74 -2.05 -10.11
CA ARG A 198 -15.70 -3.14 -9.79
C ARG A 198 -17.15 -2.76 -10.09
N ARG A 199 -17.52 -1.51 -9.82
CA ARG A 199 -18.86 -0.97 -10.09
C ARG A 199 -19.10 -0.62 -11.57
N GLY A 200 -18.12 -0.90 -12.45
CA GLY A 200 -18.28 -0.78 -13.89
C GLY A 200 -18.02 0.62 -14.46
N TYR A 201 -17.52 1.56 -13.66
CA TYR A 201 -17.16 2.89 -14.16
C TYR A 201 -15.94 2.83 -15.08
N ASP A 202 -15.95 3.65 -16.12
CA ASP A 202 -14.80 3.94 -16.95
C ASP A 202 -13.76 4.75 -16.14
N THR A 203 -12.82 4.03 -15.54
CA THR A 203 -11.91 4.52 -14.52
C THR A 203 -10.49 4.66 -15.07
N LEU A 204 -9.92 5.86 -14.90
CA LEU A 204 -8.53 6.16 -15.23
C LEU A 204 -7.74 6.54 -13.99
N THR A 205 -6.82 5.68 -13.58
CA THR A 205 -6.07 5.84 -12.34
C THR A 205 -4.59 6.07 -12.60
N LYS A 206 -4.00 7.08 -11.97
CA LYS A 206 -2.56 7.34 -12.00
C LYS A 206 -1.96 7.13 -10.60
N ILE A 207 -1.16 6.06 -10.49
CA ILE A 207 -0.34 5.75 -9.31
C ILE A 207 1.11 6.08 -9.62
N THR A 208 1.83 6.53 -8.62
CA THR A 208 2.98 7.36 -8.92
C THR A 208 4.28 7.01 -8.21
N GLY A 209 4.28 6.00 -7.33
CA GLY A 209 5.42 5.50 -6.55
C GLY A 209 6.68 5.12 -7.35
N ASN A 210 7.50 4.21 -6.82
CA ASN A 210 8.80 3.87 -7.46
C ASN A 210 8.65 3.41 -8.92
N HIS A 211 7.53 2.77 -9.23
CA HIS A 211 7.12 2.40 -10.59
C HIS A 211 5.81 3.15 -10.93
N PRO A 212 5.89 4.37 -11.48
CA PRO A 212 4.70 5.13 -11.85
C PRO A 212 3.92 4.41 -12.96
N THR A 213 2.61 4.36 -12.80
CA THR A 213 1.71 3.52 -13.57
C THR A 213 0.41 4.27 -13.85
N LEU A 214 -0.06 4.22 -15.10
CA LEU A 214 -1.42 4.58 -15.46
C LEU A 214 -2.23 3.29 -15.61
N ILE A 215 -3.46 3.26 -15.12
CA ILE A 215 -4.35 2.11 -15.18
C ILE A 215 -5.65 2.61 -15.81
N HIS A 216 -6.12 1.94 -16.86
CA HIS A 216 -7.41 2.23 -17.49
C HIS A 216 -8.28 0.97 -17.48
N ASN A 217 -9.34 0.99 -16.66
CA ASN A 217 -10.22 -0.16 -16.46
C ASN A 217 -9.47 -1.46 -16.18
N GLY A 218 -8.53 -1.46 -15.23
CA GLY A 218 -7.70 -2.61 -14.91
C GLY A 218 -6.60 -2.95 -15.93
N GLU A 219 -6.54 -2.26 -17.08
CA GLU A 219 -5.43 -2.40 -18.03
C GLU A 219 -4.28 -1.48 -17.65
N VAL A 220 -3.09 -2.05 -17.46
CA VAL A 220 -1.94 -1.33 -16.91
C VAL A 220 -1.02 -0.78 -18.00
N HIS A 221 -0.58 0.46 -17.84
CA HIS A 221 0.30 1.20 -18.74
C HIS A 221 1.47 1.83 -17.96
N PRO A 222 2.68 1.22 -18.00
CA PRO A 222 3.84 1.70 -17.25
C PRO A 222 4.35 3.03 -17.78
N ILE A 223 4.81 3.89 -16.88
CA ILE A 223 5.38 5.18 -17.25
C ILE A 223 6.91 5.08 -17.21
N GLU A 224 7.54 4.99 -18.40
CA GLU A 224 9.00 4.98 -18.55
C GLU A 224 9.58 6.40 -18.52
N ARG A 225 10.40 6.69 -17.50
CA ARG A 225 11.16 7.95 -17.42
C ARG A 225 12.47 7.83 -18.20
N ARG A 226 12.69 8.65 -19.23
CA ARG A 226 13.96 8.70 -19.97
C ARG A 226 14.79 9.91 -19.54
N GLY A 227 15.91 9.66 -18.85
CA GLY A 227 16.92 10.68 -18.49
C GLY A 227 17.38 10.64 -17.03
N PRO A 228 18.64 11.02 -16.72
CA PRO A 228 19.23 10.88 -15.38
C PRO A 228 18.70 11.86 -14.32
N ARG A 229 17.78 12.78 -14.68
CA ARG A 229 17.26 13.84 -13.79
C ARG A 229 15.77 14.14 -13.95
N THR A 230 14.98 13.27 -14.58
CA THR A 230 13.55 13.54 -14.73
C THR A 230 12.82 13.17 -13.43
N THR A 231 13.01 13.94 -12.37
CA THR A 231 11.95 14.08 -11.36
C THR A 231 10.79 14.72 -12.11
N LEU A 232 9.62 14.07 -12.10
CA LEU A 232 8.42 14.52 -12.82
C LEU A 232 8.06 15.99 -12.50
N TYR A 233 8.57 16.50 -11.37
CA TYR A 233 8.10 17.69 -10.67
C TYR A 233 8.85 18.98 -11.00
N GLU A 234 10.03 18.91 -11.65
CA GLU A 234 10.78 20.12 -12.03
C GLU A 234 10.59 20.51 -13.50
N ASN A 235 10.11 19.59 -14.33
CA ASN A 235 9.85 19.86 -15.74
C ASN A 235 8.34 19.86 -16.02
N ILE A 236 7.74 21.06 -16.02
CA ILE A 236 6.36 21.29 -16.48
C ILE A 236 6.11 20.68 -17.88
N SER A 237 7.16 20.51 -18.70
CA SER A 237 7.12 19.84 -19.99
C SER A 237 6.79 18.34 -19.94
N VAL A 238 7.06 17.64 -18.82
CA VAL A 238 6.74 16.20 -18.66
C VAL A 238 5.24 15.99 -18.45
N ILE A 239 4.56 16.98 -17.88
CA ILE A 239 3.10 16.97 -17.64
C ILE A 239 2.35 16.99 -18.97
N ALA A 240 2.82 17.81 -19.90
CA ALA A 240 2.29 17.94 -21.25
C ALA A 240 2.43 16.65 -22.09
N GLU A 241 3.32 15.73 -21.68
CA GLU A 241 3.52 14.43 -22.32
C GLU A 241 2.48 13.38 -21.92
N PHE A 242 1.71 13.60 -20.85
CA PHE A 242 0.58 12.74 -20.49
C PHE A 242 -0.69 13.03 -21.30
N ALA A 243 -0.80 14.23 -21.89
CA ALA A 243 -1.98 14.65 -22.63
C ALA A 243 -2.39 13.69 -23.78
N PRO A 244 -1.47 13.18 -24.62
CA PRO A 244 -1.83 12.23 -25.67
C PRO A 244 -2.31 10.88 -25.14
N GLU A 245 -1.84 10.49 -23.96
CA GLU A 245 -2.22 9.22 -23.32
C GLU A 245 -3.60 9.36 -22.66
N LEU A 246 -3.85 10.44 -21.93
CA LEU A 246 -5.19 10.77 -21.44
C LEU A 246 -6.21 10.86 -22.60
N ASP A 247 -5.80 11.43 -23.73
CA ASP A 247 -6.61 11.46 -24.96
C ASP A 247 -6.81 10.06 -25.58
N ALA A 248 -5.83 9.15 -25.45
CA ALA A 248 -5.85 7.82 -26.07
C ALA A 248 -6.68 6.80 -25.28
N TYR A 249 -6.66 6.91 -23.95
CA TYR A 249 -7.45 6.06 -23.05
C TYR A 249 -8.86 6.61 -22.84
N ALA A 250 -9.07 7.91 -23.08
CA ALA A 250 -10.39 8.54 -23.27
C ALA A 250 -11.46 8.20 -22.23
N ALA A 251 -11.06 7.95 -20.97
CA ALA A 251 -12.02 7.66 -19.92
C ALA A 251 -13.02 8.82 -19.74
N GLU A 252 -14.28 8.47 -19.52
CA GLU A 252 -15.39 9.44 -19.44
C GLU A 252 -15.92 9.60 -18.00
N ASP A 253 -15.89 8.56 -17.16
CA ASP A 253 -16.54 8.63 -15.84
C ASP A 253 -15.62 9.19 -14.73
N ILE A 254 -14.63 8.40 -14.28
CA ILE A 254 -13.87 8.67 -13.05
C ILE A 254 -12.36 8.73 -13.32
N GLY A 255 -11.71 9.83 -12.95
CA GLY A 255 -10.25 9.95 -12.98
C GLY A 255 -9.65 10.07 -11.59
N ILE A 256 -8.76 9.15 -11.20
CA ILE A 256 -8.17 9.08 -9.87
C ILE A 256 -6.67 9.34 -9.94
N PHE A 257 -6.20 10.37 -9.25
CA PHE A 257 -4.82 10.85 -9.38
C PHE A 257 -4.12 10.97 -8.03
N GLU A 258 -3.08 10.16 -7.82
CA GLU A 258 -2.23 10.31 -6.65
C GLU A 258 -1.39 11.60 -6.74
N ASN A 259 -1.51 12.48 -5.73
CA ASN A 259 -0.71 13.68 -5.61
C ASN A 259 0.61 13.38 -4.89
N GLN A 260 1.72 13.72 -5.56
CA GLN A 260 3.09 13.48 -5.09
C GLN A 260 3.84 14.75 -4.73
N GLY A 261 3.14 15.85 -4.55
CA GLY A 261 3.76 17.09 -4.12
C GLY A 261 4.51 16.85 -2.82
N ILE A 262 5.83 17.06 -2.87
CA ILE A 262 6.70 17.01 -1.69
C ILE A 262 6.99 18.41 -1.16
N THR A 263 6.45 19.45 -1.79
CA THR A 263 6.52 20.86 -1.35
C THR A 263 5.15 21.51 -1.48
N GLU A 264 4.91 22.64 -0.80
CA GLU A 264 3.68 23.43 -0.99
C GLU A 264 3.45 23.78 -2.46
N TYR A 265 4.51 24.26 -3.13
CA TYR A 265 4.45 24.63 -4.54
C TYR A 265 4.05 23.46 -5.44
N THR A 266 4.69 22.29 -5.29
CA THR A 266 4.42 21.12 -6.15
C THR A 266 3.05 20.52 -5.88
N THR A 267 2.63 20.47 -4.61
CA THR A 267 1.29 20.01 -4.22
C THR A 267 0.21 20.87 -4.87
N ARG A 268 0.36 22.21 -4.77
CA ARG A 268 -0.55 23.18 -5.37
C ARG A 268 -0.53 23.14 -6.90
N LEU A 269 0.65 23.00 -7.51
CA LEU A 269 0.78 22.88 -8.97
C LEU A 269 -0.03 21.68 -9.48
N ILE A 270 0.14 20.52 -8.83
CA ILE A 270 -0.56 19.28 -9.19
C ILE A 270 -2.08 19.46 -9.08
N ASN A 271 -2.58 19.91 -7.93
CA ASN A 271 -4.03 20.05 -7.73
C ASN A 271 -4.62 21.14 -8.63
N GLN A 272 -4.04 22.34 -8.67
CA GLN A 272 -4.70 23.49 -9.31
C GLN A 272 -4.46 23.60 -10.81
N GLN A 273 -3.33 23.10 -11.32
CA GLN A 273 -2.98 23.28 -12.73
C GLN A 273 -3.00 21.96 -13.51
N LEU A 274 -2.75 20.83 -12.85
CA LEU A 274 -2.62 19.56 -13.55
C LEU A 274 -3.87 18.73 -13.49
N ILE A 275 -4.51 18.63 -12.34
CA ILE A 275 -5.70 17.78 -12.18
C ILE A 275 -6.96 18.65 -12.22
N ASN A 276 -6.98 19.76 -11.48
CA ASN A 276 -8.17 20.54 -11.18
C ASN A 276 -9.32 19.64 -10.66
N PRO A 277 -9.12 18.98 -9.51
CA PRO A 277 -10.03 17.95 -9.03
C PRO A 277 -11.37 18.52 -8.56
N ASP A 278 -12.42 17.74 -8.74
CA ASP A 278 -13.74 17.98 -8.17
C ASP A 278 -13.75 17.52 -6.70
N ILE A 279 -13.03 16.42 -6.40
CA ILE A 279 -12.85 15.88 -5.05
C ILE A 279 -11.37 15.75 -4.71
N VAL A 280 -10.96 16.19 -3.53
CA VAL A 280 -9.65 15.86 -2.95
C VAL A 280 -9.86 14.98 -1.73
N VAL A 281 -9.38 13.74 -1.79
CA VAL A 281 -9.27 12.87 -0.61
C VAL A 281 -7.96 13.19 0.09
N LEU A 282 -8.05 13.84 1.25
CA LEU A 282 -6.90 14.15 2.09
C LEU A 282 -6.77 13.07 3.16
N THR A 283 -5.79 12.17 3.02
CA THR A 283 -5.66 10.99 3.89
C THR A 283 -5.36 11.35 5.34
N ASN A 284 -4.27 12.09 5.61
CA ASN A 284 -3.87 12.56 6.94
C ASN A 284 -2.75 13.61 6.85
N VAL A 285 -2.51 14.32 7.96
CA VAL A 285 -1.42 15.28 8.13
C VAL A 285 -0.45 14.80 9.22
N ARG A 286 0.65 14.16 8.78
CA ARG A 286 1.74 13.65 9.63
C ARG A 286 3.05 14.37 9.36
N GLN A 287 3.98 14.38 10.32
CA GLN A 287 5.33 14.93 10.17
C GLN A 287 6.22 14.03 9.30
N ASP A 288 5.92 13.95 8.01
CA ASP A 288 6.82 13.38 6.99
C ASP A 288 7.34 14.50 6.09
N HIS A 289 8.57 14.33 5.60
CA HIS A 289 9.24 15.32 4.75
C HIS A 289 9.38 16.72 5.40
N ASN A 290 9.77 16.76 6.69
CA ASN A 290 9.96 17.99 7.47
C ASN A 290 10.90 19.02 6.82
N ASP A 291 11.80 18.56 5.94
CA ASP A 291 12.73 19.42 5.19
C ASP A 291 12.05 20.19 4.04
N THR A 292 10.82 19.83 3.62
CA THR A 292 10.18 20.39 2.41
C THR A 292 8.73 20.85 2.57
N LEU A 293 7.84 20.10 3.24
CA LEU A 293 6.43 20.50 3.44
C LEU A 293 6.22 21.41 4.65
N GLY A 294 7.23 21.50 5.53
CA GLY A 294 7.20 22.29 6.75
C GLY A 294 7.56 21.44 7.96
N LYS A 295 8.04 22.11 9.02
CA LYS A 295 8.57 21.43 10.22
C LYS A 295 7.50 21.00 11.23
N THR A 296 6.23 21.38 11.02
CA THR A 296 5.14 21.13 11.96
C THR A 296 3.89 20.70 11.20
N ARG A 297 3.03 19.88 11.83
CA ARG A 297 1.75 19.46 11.24
C ARG A 297 0.89 20.64 10.79
N THR A 298 0.90 21.76 11.53
CA THR A 298 0.20 22.99 11.13
C THR A 298 0.70 23.58 9.82
N ASN A 299 2.02 23.58 9.58
CA ASN A 299 2.58 24.07 8.31
C ASN A 299 2.20 23.15 7.14
N ILE A 300 2.19 21.83 7.39
CA ILE A 300 1.80 20.83 6.38
C ILE A 300 0.29 20.95 6.08
N ALA A 301 -0.57 21.07 7.10
CA ALA A 301 -2.01 21.32 6.96
C ALA A 301 -2.29 22.59 6.15
N ARG A 302 -1.56 23.67 6.45
CA ARG A 302 -1.60 24.91 5.65
C ARG A 302 -1.23 24.66 4.20
N SER A 303 -0.15 23.92 3.93
CA SER A 303 0.25 23.58 2.56
C SER A 303 -0.87 22.84 1.80
N PHE A 304 -1.50 21.84 2.44
CA PHE A 304 -2.61 21.10 1.84
C PHE A 304 -3.83 21.99 1.59
N ALA A 305 -4.30 22.73 2.59
CA ALA A 305 -5.44 23.64 2.44
C ALA A 305 -5.21 24.70 1.34
N ARG A 306 -3.97 25.19 1.21
CA ARG A 306 -3.60 26.16 0.17
C ARG A 306 -3.50 25.57 -1.23
N SER A 307 -3.44 24.24 -1.34
CA SER A 307 -3.42 23.52 -2.61
C SER A 307 -4.80 23.31 -3.23
N ILE A 308 -5.87 23.48 -2.44
CA ILE A 308 -7.25 23.24 -2.87
C ILE A 308 -7.72 24.38 -3.80
N SER A 309 -8.43 24.01 -4.88
CA SER A 309 -9.04 24.94 -5.82
C SER A 309 -10.43 25.36 -5.34
N ALA A 310 -10.92 26.51 -5.81
CA ALA A 310 -12.32 26.88 -5.62
C ALA A 310 -13.24 25.86 -6.32
N GLY A 311 -14.37 25.52 -5.69
CA GLY A 311 -15.34 24.54 -6.17
C GLY A 311 -14.96 23.08 -5.91
N THR A 312 -13.78 22.80 -5.33
CA THR A 312 -13.36 21.45 -4.95
C THR A 312 -13.94 21.07 -3.59
N HIS A 313 -14.49 19.87 -3.48
CA HIS A 313 -14.87 19.25 -2.22
C HIS A 313 -13.70 18.44 -1.63
N VAL A 314 -13.52 18.48 -0.32
CA VAL A 314 -12.43 17.80 0.38
C VAL A 314 -12.99 16.78 1.37
N VAL A 315 -12.67 15.50 1.15
CA VAL A 315 -12.91 14.43 2.11
C VAL A 315 -11.67 14.31 3.00
N SER A 316 -11.79 14.70 4.27
CA SER A 316 -10.65 14.81 5.18
C SER A 316 -10.58 13.65 6.17
N GLY A 317 -9.61 12.76 5.99
CA GLY A 317 -9.24 11.74 6.97
C GLY A 317 -8.40 12.26 8.15
N GLU A 318 -8.11 13.57 8.23
CA GLU A 318 -7.40 14.14 9.37
C GLU A 318 -8.32 14.19 10.60
N GLN A 319 -8.00 13.37 11.61
CA GLN A 319 -8.81 13.22 12.81
C GLN A 319 -8.50 14.25 13.92
N HIS A 320 -7.40 15.01 13.84
CA HIS A 320 -7.08 16.02 14.84
C HIS A 320 -7.97 17.27 14.68
N PRO A 321 -8.86 17.58 15.65
CA PRO A 321 -9.90 18.62 15.48
C PRO A 321 -9.32 20.00 15.13
N VAL A 322 -8.27 20.43 15.83
CA VAL A 322 -7.64 21.74 15.58
C VAL A 322 -7.04 21.85 14.15
N LEU A 323 -6.47 20.77 13.61
CA LEU A 323 -5.94 20.79 12.25
C LEU A 323 -7.07 20.78 11.23
N HIS A 324 -8.12 20.00 11.49
CA HIS A 324 -9.30 19.94 10.64
C HIS A 324 -10.01 21.31 10.59
N ASP A 325 -10.29 21.93 11.74
CA ASP A 325 -10.93 23.26 11.82
C ASP A 325 -10.10 24.33 11.09
N TYR A 326 -8.78 24.32 11.28
CA TYR A 326 -7.89 25.21 10.54
C TYR A 326 -7.98 25.01 9.02
N MET A 327 -7.98 23.74 8.56
CA MET A 327 -8.13 23.44 7.14
C MET A 327 -9.49 23.86 6.62
N ARG A 328 -10.57 23.66 7.38
CA ARG A 328 -11.93 24.08 7.05
C ARG A 328 -11.99 25.57 6.78
N GLU A 329 -11.53 26.40 7.73
CA GLU A 329 -11.50 27.85 7.57
C GLU A 329 -10.69 28.31 6.34
N GLU A 330 -9.56 27.65 6.05
CA GLU A 330 -8.71 28.01 4.91
C GLU A 330 -9.29 27.58 3.57
N ILE A 331 -9.91 26.40 3.50
CA ILE A 331 -10.51 25.84 2.28
C ILE A 331 -11.80 26.58 1.92
N GLU A 332 -12.68 26.81 2.89
CA GLU A 332 -13.95 27.53 2.67
C GLU A 332 -13.71 28.98 2.23
N ARG A 333 -12.72 29.65 2.82
CA ARG A 333 -12.32 31.01 2.40
C ARG A 333 -11.83 31.06 0.96
N ARG A 334 -11.35 29.94 0.42
CA ARG A 334 -10.91 29.79 -0.98
C ARG A 334 -12.03 29.33 -1.91
N GLY A 335 -13.24 29.11 -1.38
CA GLY A 335 -14.41 28.67 -2.12
C GLY A 335 -14.47 27.15 -2.37
N GLY A 336 -13.70 26.35 -1.62
CA GLY A 336 -13.90 24.90 -1.57
C GLY A 336 -14.84 24.52 -0.42
N THR A 337 -15.17 23.23 -0.32
CA THR A 337 -15.87 22.65 0.85
C THR A 337 -15.02 21.54 1.44
N ILE A 338 -15.27 21.20 2.70
CA ILE A 338 -14.57 20.10 3.38
C ILE A 338 -15.53 19.39 4.34
N GLU A 339 -15.40 18.08 4.41
CA GLU A 339 -16.01 17.26 5.45
C GLU A 339 -14.93 16.43 6.14
N GLN A 340 -15.18 16.10 7.41
CA GLN A 340 -14.33 15.19 8.16
C GLN A 340 -14.90 13.79 8.02
N VAL A 341 -14.02 12.82 7.74
CA VAL A 341 -14.42 11.41 7.72
C VAL A 341 -14.78 10.99 9.13
N GLU A 342 -16.02 10.53 9.31
CA GLU A 342 -16.49 9.93 10.55
C GLU A 342 -15.94 8.50 10.68
N ILE A 343 -15.43 8.16 11.87
CA ILE A 343 -14.95 6.81 12.18
C ILE A 343 -15.86 6.27 13.30
N PRO A 344 -16.64 5.22 13.04
CA PRO A 344 -17.47 4.60 14.08
C PRO A 344 -16.62 4.05 15.23
N ASP A 345 -17.16 4.06 16.46
CA ASP A 345 -16.47 3.60 17.68
C ASP A 345 -15.80 2.24 17.54
N ARG A 346 -16.45 1.30 16.82
CA ARG A 346 -15.92 -0.06 16.60
C ARG A 346 -14.64 -0.10 15.75
N HIS A 347 -14.34 0.96 15.02
CA HIS A 347 -13.14 1.11 14.18
C HIS A 347 -12.15 2.13 14.74
N GLU A 348 -12.44 2.71 15.90
CA GLU A 348 -11.55 3.66 16.54
C GLU A 348 -10.20 3.00 16.86
N GLY A 349 -9.11 3.71 16.58
CA GLY A 349 -7.75 3.19 16.76
C GLY A 349 -7.26 2.22 15.68
N MET A 350 -8.13 1.72 14.79
CA MET A 350 -7.71 0.86 13.68
C MET A 350 -6.88 1.63 12.65
N ILE A 351 -5.78 1.03 12.20
CA ILE A 351 -4.90 1.68 11.23
C ILE A 351 -5.59 1.77 9.88
N GLY A 352 -5.60 2.98 9.30
CA GLY A 352 -6.15 3.25 7.98
C GLY A 352 -7.68 3.31 7.95
N ALA A 353 -8.35 3.30 9.10
CA ALA A 353 -9.80 3.50 9.20
C ALA A 353 -10.23 4.81 8.53
N GLU A 354 -9.48 5.90 8.75
CA GLU A 354 -9.76 7.19 8.13
C GLU A 354 -9.73 7.13 6.59
N THR A 355 -8.91 6.23 6.03
CA THR A 355 -8.79 6.07 4.57
C THR A 355 -9.75 5.04 3.99
N ALA A 356 -10.29 4.14 4.81
CA ALA A 356 -11.31 3.18 4.42
C ALA A 356 -12.68 3.87 4.38
N HIS A 357 -13.05 4.58 5.45
CA HIS A 357 -14.28 5.36 5.54
C HIS A 357 -14.29 6.58 4.60
N ALA A 358 -13.11 7.10 4.21
CA ALA A 358 -13.03 8.11 3.16
C ALA A 358 -13.60 7.63 1.81
N ILE A 359 -13.65 6.32 1.56
CA ILE A 359 -14.24 5.78 0.33
C ILE A 359 -15.76 5.98 0.37
N ASP A 360 -16.41 5.66 1.49
CA ASP A 360 -17.85 5.87 1.67
C ASP A 360 -18.22 7.34 1.54
N ALA A 361 -17.48 8.25 2.17
CA ALA A 361 -17.69 9.69 2.04
C ALA A 361 -17.58 10.18 0.56
N VAL A 362 -16.62 9.64 -0.21
CA VAL A 362 -16.53 9.92 -1.65
C VAL A 362 -17.74 9.40 -2.42
N LEU A 363 -18.20 8.19 -2.11
CA LEU A 363 -19.37 7.58 -2.76
C LEU A 363 -20.64 8.38 -2.45
N GLU A 364 -20.86 8.73 -1.18
CA GLU A 364 -22.00 9.55 -0.75
C GLU A 364 -22.01 10.92 -1.43
N PHE A 365 -20.85 11.59 -1.53
CA PHE A 365 -20.73 12.86 -2.25
C PHE A 365 -21.11 12.75 -3.73
N LEU A 366 -20.90 11.57 -4.33
CA LEU A 366 -21.26 11.27 -5.72
C LEU A 366 -22.68 10.70 -5.88
N ASP A 367 -23.49 10.65 -4.81
CA ASP A 367 -24.82 10.03 -4.78
C ASP A 367 -24.79 8.53 -5.11
N GLU A 368 -23.69 7.86 -4.75
CA GLU A 368 -23.50 6.42 -4.91
C GLU A 368 -23.74 5.68 -3.59
N SER A 369 -24.13 4.41 -3.70
CA SER A 369 -24.24 3.53 -2.53
C SER A 369 -22.89 3.41 -1.82
N VAL A 370 -22.86 3.42 -0.49
CA VAL A 370 -21.64 3.12 0.29
C VAL A 370 -21.19 1.67 0.08
N LEU A 371 -20.00 1.31 0.57
CA LEU A 371 -19.53 -0.06 0.51
C LEU A 371 -20.41 -1.01 1.34
N PRO A 372 -20.62 -2.27 0.90
CA PRO A 372 -21.13 -3.31 1.77
C PRO A 372 -20.28 -3.44 3.03
N GLU A 373 -20.93 -3.72 4.17
CA GLU A 373 -20.25 -3.75 5.47
C GLU A 373 -19.05 -4.70 5.46
N GLY A 374 -19.19 -5.94 4.96
CA GLY A 374 -18.06 -6.88 4.94
C GLY A 374 -16.96 -6.53 3.94
N GLU A 375 -17.22 -5.75 2.88
CA GLU A 375 -16.17 -5.20 2.01
C GLU A 375 -15.31 -4.17 2.77
N LEU A 376 -15.96 -3.28 3.52
CA LEU A 376 -15.27 -2.30 4.37
C LEU A 376 -14.48 -2.99 5.50
N GLU A 377 -15.09 -3.95 6.21
CA GLU A 377 -14.43 -4.74 7.25
C GLU A 377 -13.22 -5.51 6.69
N ALA A 378 -13.36 -6.11 5.50
CA ALA A 378 -12.25 -6.80 4.85
C ALA A 378 -11.12 -5.84 4.48
N PHE A 379 -11.42 -4.64 3.98
CA PHE A 379 -10.41 -3.60 3.75
C PHE A 379 -9.71 -3.17 5.02
N LEU A 380 -10.42 -3.03 6.14
CA LEU A 380 -9.85 -2.67 7.42
C LEU A 380 -8.93 -3.78 7.93
N ALA A 381 -9.41 -5.02 7.93
CA ALA A 381 -8.67 -6.21 8.36
C ALA A 381 -7.35 -6.37 7.58
N ALA A 382 -7.38 -6.17 6.25
CA ALA A 382 -6.20 -6.34 5.39
C ALA A 382 -5.06 -5.33 5.67
N ILE A 383 -5.33 -4.18 6.29
CA ILE A 383 -4.29 -3.19 6.65
C ILE A 383 -3.63 -3.52 7.98
N GLN A 384 -4.38 -4.13 8.91
CA GLN A 384 -3.97 -4.21 10.30
C GLN A 384 -2.61 -4.89 10.42
N PRO A 385 -1.73 -4.37 11.29
CA PRO A 385 -0.41 -4.93 11.47
C PRO A 385 -0.53 -6.27 12.20
N GLU A 386 0.27 -7.25 11.78
CA GLU A 386 0.37 -8.54 12.45
C GLU A 386 1.83 -8.83 12.77
N TRP A 387 2.06 -9.42 13.94
CA TRP A 387 3.38 -9.92 14.32
C TRP A 387 3.84 -11.06 13.41
N THR A 388 5.07 -10.96 12.90
CA THR A 388 5.78 -12.13 12.36
C THR A 388 6.27 -12.95 13.55
N ARG A 389 5.80 -14.20 13.67
CA ARG A 389 6.17 -15.11 14.77
C ARG A 389 7.40 -15.90 14.36
N LEU A 390 8.43 -15.84 15.20
CA LEU A 390 9.69 -16.55 15.04
C LEU A 390 9.86 -17.58 16.17
N PRO A 391 10.80 -18.53 16.09
CA PRO A 391 10.94 -19.57 17.11
C PRO A 391 11.21 -19.01 18.52
N ASN A 392 11.94 -17.89 18.60
CA ASN A 392 12.39 -17.28 19.85
C ASN A 392 11.76 -15.91 20.14
N GLY A 393 10.64 -15.56 19.51
CA GLY A 393 9.97 -14.29 19.78
C GLY A 393 9.09 -13.83 18.63
N ARG A 394 8.81 -12.52 18.59
CA ARG A 394 8.01 -11.90 17.54
C ARG A 394 8.59 -10.59 17.09
N VAL A 395 8.48 -10.34 15.79
CA VAL A 395 9.06 -9.17 15.13
C VAL A 395 8.00 -8.47 14.30
N PHE A 396 8.03 -7.15 14.30
CA PHE A 396 7.30 -6.36 13.32
C PHE A 396 8.25 -5.41 12.61
N ASN A 397 8.25 -5.48 11.27
CA ASN A 397 9.04 -4.58 10.45
C ASN A 397 8.27 -3.28 10.14
N ALA A 398 8.49 -2.26 10.95
CA ALA A 398 8.02 -0.90 10.72
C ALA A 398 9.03 -0.01 9.98
N ALA A 399 10.11 -0.54 9.40
CA ALA A 399 11.11 0.29 8.72
C ALA A 399 10.55 1.02 7.48
N GLN A 400 9.49 0.51 6.86
CA GLN A 400 8.77 1.23 5.79
C GLN A 400 7.89 2.38 6.33
N VAL A 401 7.64 2.41 7.64
CA VAL A 401 6.92 3.49 8.32
C VAL A 401 7.93 4.58 8.63
N ASN A 402 7.82 5.69 7.92
CA ASN A 402 8.87 6.72 7.88
C ASN A 402 8.61 7.93 8.80
N ASP A 403 7.53 7.93 9.60
CA ASP A 403 7.13 8.98 10.56
C ASP A 403 6.75 8.37 11.91
N VAL A 404 7.00 9.12 12.99
CA VAL A 404 6.83 8.65 14.37
C VAL A 404 5.36 8.43 14.72
N GLU A 405 4.46 9.26 14.21
CA GLU A 405 3.03 9.13 14.51
C GLU A 405 2.45 7.82 13.96
N SER A 406 2.85 7.43 12.75
CA SER A 406 2.43 6.15 12.17
C SER A 406 3.13 4.96 12.83
N THR A 407 4.37 5.12 13.31
CA THR A 407 5.06 4.08 14.09
C THR A 407 4.37 3.83 15.44
N GLU A 408 3.91 4.88 16.11
CA GLU A 408 3.16 4.76 17.36
C GLU A 408 1.80 4.08 17.14
N MET A 409 1.07 4.44 16.08
CA MET A 409 -0.18 3.74 15.73
C MET A 409 0.05 2.24 15.50
N VAL A 410 1.14 1.87 14.84
CA VAL A 410 1.54 0.47 14.65
C VAL A 410 1.82 -0.20 15.99
N ARG A 411 2.54 0.46 16.91
CA ARG A 411 2.81 -0.09 18.24
C ARG A 411 1.50 -0.35 18.97
N GLN A 412 0.64 0.65 19.09
CA GLN A 412 -0.65 0.56 19.80
C GLN A 412 -1.55 -0.54 19.23
N ALA A 413 -1.53 -0.76 17.92
CA ALA A 413 -2.30 -1.83 17.29
C ALA A 413 -1.73 -3.24 17.52
N LEU A 414 -0.45 -3.36 17.85
CA LEU A 414 0.26 -4.64 17.99
C LEU A 414 0.40 -5.13 19.43
N VAL A 415 0.43 -4.22 20.40
CA VAL A 415 0.65 -4.56 21.82
C VAL A 415 -0.53 -4.16 22.69
N SER A 416 -0.77 -4.92 23.76
CA SER A 416 -1.65 -4.47 24.84
C SER A 416 -1.02 -3.30 25.59
N GLU A 417 -1.83 -2.50 26.31
CA GLU A 417 -1.37 -1.28 27.01
C GLU A 417 -0.13 -1.49 27.91
N ASP A 418 -0.05 -2.63 28.60
CA ASP A 418 1.04 -2.95 29.55
C ASP A 418 2.23 -3.69 28.92
N GLU A 419 2.16 -4.03 27.64
CA GLU A 419 3.24 -4.79 26.99
C GLU A 419 4.31 -3.85 26.43
N LYS A 420 5.56 -4.04 26.90
CA LYS A 420 6.73 -3.33 26.40
C LYS A 420 7.18 -3.89 25.06
N ILE A 421 7.88 -3.06 24.29
CA ILE A 421 8.55 -3.49 23.06
C ILE A 421 10.06 -3.24 23.14
N LEU A 422 10.81 -3.89 22.25
CA LEU A 422 12.20 -3.59 21.98
C LEU A 422 12.34 -2.89 20.62
N PRO A 423 12.58 -1.57 20.58
CA PRO A 423 12.84 -0.88 19.33
C PRO A 423 14.23 -1.21 18.77
N PHE A 424 14.30 -1.51 17.48
CA PHE A 424 15.54 -1.54 16.72
C PHE A 424 15.51 -0.48 15.61
N VAL A 425 16.29 0.60 15.77
CA VAL A 425 16.27 1.76 14.86
C VAL A 425 17.48 1.74 13.93
N TYR A 426 17.26 1.66 12.61
CA TYR A 426 18.35 1.72 11.63
C TYR A 426 18.42 3.06 10.90
N LEU A 427 19.51 3.80 11.09
CA LEU A 427 19.60 5.22 10.74
C LEU A 427 20.51 5.53 9.54
N ARG A 428 20.09 6.51 8.73
CA ARG A 428 20.79 6.97 7.53
C ARG A 428 21.53 8.29 7.72
N ARG A 429 22.70 8.41 7.09
CA ARG A 429 23.57 9.61 7.15
C ARG A 429 22.88 10.88 6.63
N ASP A 430 22.09 10.77 5.58
CA ASP A 430 21.47 11.88 4.85
C ASP A 430 20.10 12.31 5.41
N ARG A 431 19.60 11.66 6.48
CA ARG A 431 18.26 11.92 7.05
C ARG A 431 18.33 12.33 8.53
N ARG A 432 19.04 13.43 8.80
CA ARG A 432 19.27 13.92 10.18
C ARG A 432 17.98 14.30 10.91
N GLY A 433 17.03 14.96 10.23
CA GLY A 433 15.74 15.32 10.84
C GLY A 433 14.99 14.11 11.39
N ARG A 434 15.03 12.97 10.67
CA ARG A 434 14.43 11.72 11.13
C ARG A 434 15.18 11.06 12.28
N THR A 435 16.51 11.20 12.31
CA THR A 435 17.30 10.74 13.46
C THR A 435 16.84 11.45 14.73
N ALA A 436 16.63 12.77 14.67
CA ALA A 436 16.12 13.54 15.80
C ALA A 436 14.70 13.10 16.19
N SER A 437 13.78 12.96 15.22
CA SER A 437 12.41 12.51 15.51
C SER A 437 12.36 11.13 16.18
N PHE A 438 13.16 10.16 15.73
CA PHE A 438 13.22 8.85 16.38
C PHE A 438 13.85 8.91 17.78
N ALA A 439 14.83 9.79 18.01
CA ALA A 439 15.43 9.96 19.33
C ALA A 439 14.39 10.49 20.34
N GLU A 440 13.70 11.58 19.99
CA GLU A 440 12.61 12.14 20.79
C GLU A 440 11.48 11.11 21.03
N TYR A 441 11.16 10.30 20.03
CA TYR A 441 10.12 9.28 20.15
C TYR A 441 10.49 8.14 21.10
N VAL A 442 11.72 7.62 21.05
CA VAL A 442 12.11 6.53 21.98
C VAL A 442 12.24 7.04 23.41
N ASP A 443 12.69 8.29 23.60
CA ASP A 443 12.72 8.90 24.94
C ASP A 443 11.30 9.03 25.50
N LEU A 444 10.33 9.47 24.68
CA LEU A 444 8.92 9.52 25.09
C LEU A 444 8.38 8.13 25.48
N LEU A 445 8.69 7.09 24.69
CA LEU A 445 8.28 5.72 25.03
C LEU A 445 8.91 5.24 26.34
N TYR A 446 10.18 5.60 26.60
CA TYR A 446 10.88 5.25 27.83
C TYR A 446 10.28 5.97 29.04
N GLU A 447 10.00 7.28 28.92
CA GLU A 447 9.32 8.07 29.96
C GLU A 447 7.93 7.52 30.30
N GLN A 448 7.24 6.94 29.32
CA GLN A 448 5.91 6.33 29.45
C GLN A 448 5.95 4.84 29.84
N ASP A 449 7.13 4.29 30.16
CA ASP A 449 7.33 2.89 30.54
C ASP A 449 6.88 1.88 29.46
N HIS A 450 6.92 2.28 28.18
CA HIS A 450 6.61 1.41 27.05
C HIS A 450 7.82 0.63 26.52
N ILE A 451 9.04 1.03 26.88
CA ILE A 451 10.30 0.35 26.51
C ILE A 451 11.31 0.47 27.66
N ASP A 452 12.23 -0.49 27.77
CA ASP A 452 13.32 -0.43 28.76
C ASP A 452 14.67 0.00 28.16
N SER A 453 14.85 -0.24 26.86
CA SER A 453 16.07 0.09 26.12
C SER A 453 15.80 0.17 24.62
N VAL A 454 16.78 0.67 23.86
CA VAL A 454 16.72 0.69 22.39
C VAL A 454 18.01 0.16 21.77
N HIS A 455 17.87 -0.56 20.66
CA HIS A 455 18.99 -0.95 19.82
C HIS A 455 19.06 -0.06 18.59
N VAL A 456 20.26 0.32 18.17
CA VAL A 456 20.45 1.24 17.04
C VAL A 456 21.58 0.80 16.14
N GLY A 457 21.36 0.90 14.83
CA GLY A 457 22.35 0.61 13.79
C GLY A 457 22.47 1.74 12.75
N GLY A 458 23.51 1.66 11.93
CA GLY A 458 23.70 2.55 10.78
C GLY A 458 24.47 3.86 11.08
N ALA A 459 24.57 4.70 10.05
CA ALA A 459 25.56 5.79 10.01
C ALA A 459 25.40 6.87 11.09
N ASN A 460 24.18 7.09 11.58
CA ASN A 460 23.89 8.08 12.62
C ASN A 460 23.65 7.46 14.02
N ALA A 461 23.95 6.17 14.22
CA ALA A 461 23.74 5.48 15.49
C ALA A 461 24.42 6.18 16.68
N ARG A 462 25.62 6.74 16.47
CA ARG A 462 26.33 7.51 17.49
C ARG A 462 25.58 8.79 17.87
N ALA A 463 25.14 9.56 16.88
CA ALA A 463 24.42 10.80 17.13
C ALA A 463 23.08 10.54 17.83
N PHE A 464 22.39 9.47 17.46
CA PHE A 464 21.17 9.03 18.16
C PHE A 464 21.44 8.71 19.63
N ALA A 465 22.45 7.88 19.93
CA ALA A 465 22.81 7.53 21.30
C ALA A 465 23.28 8.73 22.14
N GLU A 466 23.90 9.74 21.52
CA GLU A 466 24.32 10.98 22.20
C GLU A 466 23.16 11.95 22.47
N ASN A 467 21.99 11.75 21.84
CA ASN A 467 20.82 12.62 21.96
C ASN A 467 19.58 11.86 22.47
N THR A 468 19.78 10.82 23.25
CA THR A 468 18.72 10.04 23.91
C THR A 468 19.05 9.86 25.38
N GLU A 469 18.03 9.73 26.22
CA GLU A 469 18.17 9.63 27.69
C GLU A 469 18.10 8.17 28.19
N LEU A 470 17.55 7.27 27.39
CA LEU A 470 17.41 5.84 27.72
C LEU A 470 18.66 4.99 27.44
N PRO A 471 18.76 3.76 27.97
CA PRO A 471 19.83 2.82 27.62
C PRO A 471 19.84 2.47 26.13
N VAL A 472 20.98 2.73 25.46
CA VAL A 472 21.16 2.47 24.02
C VAL A 472 22.25 1.41 23.75
N THR A 473 21.88 0.35 23.04
CA THR A 473 22.82 -0.65 22.50
C THR A 473 23.11 -0.34 21.03
N ARG A 474 24.40 -0.12 20.70
CA ARG A 474 24.82 0.21 19.34
C ARG A 474 25.37 -1.01 18.62
N HIS A 475 24.89 -1.24 17.41
CA HIS A 475 25.38 -2.28 16.52
C HIS A 475 26.35 -1.69 15.48
N ASP A 476 27.50 -2.33 15.31
CA ASP A 476 28.52 -1.91 14.35
C ASP A 476 28.06 -2.16 12.90
N ASN A 477 28.55 -1.35 11.96
CA ASN A 477 28.19 -1.47 10.54
C ASN A 477 28.68 -2.78 9.89
N GLY A 478 29.55 -3.54 10.56
CA GLY A 478 30.03 -4.84 10.11
C GLY A 478 29.39 -6.03 10.84
N ALA A 479 28.39 -5.79 11.69
CA ALA A 479 27.66 -6.86 12.37
C ALA A 479 26.82 -7.66 11.35
N GLU A 480 26.75 -8.98 11.53
CA GLU A 480 25.90 -9.85 10.72
C GLU A 480 24.44 -9.71 11.15
N ALA A 481 23.54 -9.51 10.18
CA ALA A 481 22.14 -9.21 10.46
C ALA A 481 21.42 -10.32 11.24
N GLU A 482 21.73 -11.59 10.96
CA GLU A 482 21.18 -12.75 11.69
C GLU A 482 21.62 -12.77 13.16
N THR A 483 22.89 -12.43 13.42
CA THR A 483 23.39 -12.32 14.80
C THR A 483 22.66 -11.22 15.55
N VAL A 484 22.48 -10.04 14.92
CA VAL A 484 21.74 -8.94 15.52
C VAL A 484 20.29 -9.33 15.80
N LEU A 485 19.61 -10.02 14.86
CA LEU A 485 18.24 -10.51 15.07
C LEU A 485 18.16 -11.46 16.28
N ASN A 486 19.09 -12.41 16.37
CA ASN A 486 19.13 -13.37 17.48
C ASN A 486 19.37 -12.68 18.83
N ASP A 487 20.27 -11.71 18.88
CA ASP A 487 20.54 -10.92 20.09
C ASP A 487 19.32 -10.12 20.55
N LEU A 488 18.57 -9.54 19.59
CA LEU A 488 17.34 -8.82 19.88
C LEU A 488 16.25 -9.75 20.44
N LEU A 489 16.06 -10.92 19.81
CA LEU A 489 15.05 -11.89 20.25
C LEU A 489 15.40 -12.52 21.61
N ALA A 490 16.69 -12.67 21.93
CA ALA A 490 17.13 -13.22 23.21
C ALA A 490 16.76 -12.35 24.43
N ILE A 491 16.42 -11.07 24.23
CA ILE A 491 15.94 -10.17 25.29
C ILE A 491 14.54 -10.59 25.76
N GLY A 492 13.72 -11.16 24.87
CA GLY A 492 12.39 -11.68 25.17
C GLY A 492 11.24 -10.72 24.87
N ASP A 493 11.52 -9.42 24.72
CA ASP A 493 10.51 -8.42 24.33
C ASP A 493 10.19 -8.49 22.82
N PRO A 494 8.94 -8.17 22.43
CA PRO A 494 8.56 -8.02 21.02
C PRO A 494 9.41 -6.98 20.29
N VAL A 495 10.05 -7.37 19.17
CA VAL A 495 10.99 -6.49 18.45
C VAL A 495 10.27 -5.66 17.40
N VAL A 496 10.37 -4.33 17.48
CA VAL A 496 9.84 -3.42 16.45
C VAL A 496 10.99 -2.75 15.70
N ILE A 497 11.13 -3.09 14.43
CA ILE A 497 12.16 -2.54 13.56
C ILE A 497 11.69 -1.21 13.00
N MET A 498 12.51 -0.16 13.10
CA MET A 498 12.17 1.20 12.68
C MET A 498 13.30 1.80 11.84
N GLY A 499 12.97 2.81 11.02
CA GLY A 499 13.97 3.62 10.33
C GLY A 499 14.09 3.33 8.83
N ASN A 500 15.26 2.88 8.37
CA ASN A 500 15.56 2.75 6.94
C ASN A 500 15.42 1.31 6.43
N THR A 501 14.88 1.11 5.23
CA THR A 501 14.76 -0.21 4.57
C THR A 501 15.80 -0.51 3.50
N VAL A 502 16.49 0.51 2.98
CA VAL A 502 17.23 0.35 1.71
C VAL A 502 18.67 -0.15 1.91
N ALA A 503 19.19 -0.13 3.14
CA ALA A 503 20.55 -0.55 3.41
C ALA A 503 20.70 -2.06 3.22
N ASP A 504 21.85 -2.52 2.73
CA ASP A 504 22.12 -3.95 2.48
C ASP A 504 21.90 -4.77 3.76
N PHE A 505 22.41 -4.29 4.90
CA PHE A 505 22.14 -4.88 6.22
C PHE A 505 20.64 -5.09 6.50
N MET A 506 19.78 -4.14 6.11
CA MET A 506 18.35 -4.25 6.38
C MET A 506 17.66 -5.26 5.48
N ARG A 507 18.15 -5.45 4.25
CA ARG A 507 17.69 -6.52 3.36
C ARG A 507 18.12 -7.88 3.89
N GLU A 508 19.36 -7.99 4.37
CA GLU A 508 19.87 -9.19 5.03
C GLU A 508 19.08 -9.51 6.31
N PHE A 509 18.72 -8.48 7.08
CA PHE A 509 17.89 -8.63 8.28
C PHE A 509 16.48 -9.13 7.95
N GLU A 510 15.83 -8.55 6.93
CA GLU A 510 14.52 -9.01 6.43
C GLU A 510 14.60 -10.46 5.93
N GLN A 511 15.68 -10.83 5.27
CA GLN A 511 15.92 -12.21 4.83
C GLN A 511 16.09 -13.16 6.02
N ALA A 512 16.83 -12.76 7.07
CA ALA A 512 16.99 -13.56 8.28
C ALA A 512 15.65 -13.79 9.01
N VAL A 513 14.82 -12.75 9.13
CA VAL A 513 13.45 -12.88 9.66
C VAL A 513 12.63 -13.88 8.84
N SER A 514 12.68 -13.76 7.50
CA SER A 514 11.93 -14.65 6.60
C SER A 514 12.37 -16.11 6.70
N THR A 515 13.68 -16.37 6.81
CA THR A 515 14.22 -17.72 6.99
C THR A 515 13.77 -18.33 8.32
N GLN A 516 13.88 -17.60 9.42
CA GLN A 516 13.46 -18.11 10.74
C GLN A 516 11.95 -18.32 10.84
N GLU A 517 11.14 -17.49 10.18
CA GLU A 517 9.69 -17.70 10.10
C GLU A 517 9.35 -19.01 9.38
N GLN A 518 10.06 -19.33 8.28
CA GLN A 518 9.89 -20.60 7.58
C GLN A 518 10.26 -21.78 8.46
N GLU A 519 11.39 -21.69 9.17
CA GLU A 519 11.82 -22.73 10.12
C GLU A 519 10.81 -22.91 11.27
N ALA A 520 10.29 -21.83 11.85
CA ALA A 520 9.28 -21.90 12.90
C ALA A 520 8.04 -22.69 12.46
N ASN A 521 7.58 -22.43 11.24
CA ASN A 521 6.43 -23.11 10.67
C ASN A 521 6.75 -24.58 10.33
N GLU A 522 8.00 -24.91 10.01
CA GLU A 522 8.44 -26.30 9.83
C GLU A 522 8.65 -27.07 11.16
N TYR A 523 8.94 -26.40 12.27
CA TYR A 523 9.18 -27.01 13.59
C TYR A 523 7.91 -27.30 14.41
N ILE A 524 6.74 -26.80 13.99
CA ILE A 524 5.41 -27.19 14.54
C ILE A 524 4.99 -28.61 14.05
N LYS A 525 5.93 -29.38 13.48
CA LYS A 525 5.79 -30.83 13.24
C LYS A 525 5.78 -31.58 14.58
N PRO A 526 4.73 -32.33 14.95
CA PRO A 526 4.91 -33.39 15.94
C PRO A 526 5.83 -34.45 15.33
N LYS A 527 6.88 -34.83 16.06
CA LYS A 527 7.78 -35.93 15.72
C LYS A 527 7.06 -37.27 15.67
#